data_AF-A0A669EWF5-F1
#
_entry.id   AF-A0A669EWF5-F1
#
_cell.length_a   1.000
_cell.length_b   1.000
_cell.length_c   1.000
_cell.angle_alpha   90.00
_cell.angle_beta   90.00
_cell.angle_gamma   90.00
#
_symmetry.space_group_name_H-M   'P 1'
#
loop_
_entity.id
_entity.type
_entity.pdbx_description
1 polymer ?
#
loop_
_entity_poly.entity_id
_entity_poly.type
_entity_poly.pdbx_seq_one_letter_code
_entity_poly.pdbx_strand_id
1 'polypeptide(L)'
;MTPLLWSFALLHQLKHQAIHVHPSSSTSTTMYNHYSSSWVSHLQIPWERFPLRLSHAITRGDRAHPEDRRSMVRIVVEAMQVHCRNPQRASCEEVAKIIVNRYPQTFADFTEKGERLGCGHYSLLRSIKSRVEHVNRDNTTHRLRQTKRTRNEEDCSPNSNATSPKKVRCLVDSYGCVNWQPVELPEGGTPASLEEKKDTLLTIFNSEGPGAVERPDVDDFMCLTYISQRQLINSCPSLSVAEIQEQWPFLFTRKGLSNHFYKLTGIDISERLSQALITKGRRIINYFSSQKLKWNLGIRTLIQQIESEGVLTNNKVGTAAILLMMKYYKEDEDSLFVLADETSTRMSLEAESNLPITPRLIMLGKKSFMK
;
A
#
# COMPACT_ATOMS: atom_id res chain seq x y z
N MET A 1 28.91 3.39 -15.70
CA MET A 1 28.36 2.84 -14.43
C MET A 1 27.26 3.78 -14.01
N THR A 2 26.03 3.30 -13.87
CA THR A 2 24.85 4.12 -13.53
C THR A 2 24.15 3.52 -12.32
N PRO A 3 23.94 4.34 -11.28
CA PRO A 3 22.57 4.60 -10.87
C PRO A 3 22.36 6.08 -10.53
N LEU A 4 21.13 6.57 -10.66
CA LEU A 4 20.46 7.60 -9.83
C LEU A 4 19.31 8.22 -10.65
N LEU A 5 18.08 7.90 -10.26
CA LEU A 5 16.83 8.69 -10.36
C LEU A 5 15.64 7.75 -10.18
N TRP A 6 15.44 7.32 -8.93
CA TRP A 6 14.18 6.73 -8.46
C TRP A 6 13.84 7.38 -7.13
N SER A 7 13.44 8.65 -7.22
CA SER A 7 12.84 9.42 -6.13
C SER A 7 11.78 10.33 -6.76
N PHE A 8 10.65 10.54 -6.08
CA PHE A 8 9.56 11.48 -6.41
C PHE A 8 8.54 11.13 -7.48
N ALA A 9 7.81 10.03 -7.25
CA ALA A 9 6.52 9.76 -7.88
C ALA A 9 5.34 9.62 -6.87
N LEU A 10 5.27 10.43 -5.81
CA LEU A 10 4.18 10.32 -4.80
C LEU A 10 3.70 11.66 -4.16
N LEU A 11 3.92 12.82 -4.78
CA LEU A 11 4.09 14.07 -4.02
C LEU A 11 3.20 15.29 -4.39
N HIS A 12 1.95 15.13 -4.83
CA HIS A 12 1.05 16.31 -4.93
C HIS A 12 -0.46 16.04 -4.83
N GLN A 13 -0.95 15.44 -3.74
CA GLN A 13 -2.41 15.32 -3.56
C GLN A 13 -2.94 15.30 -2.12
N LEU A 14 -2.64 16.35 -1.33
CA LEU A 14 -3.42 16.70 -0.14
C LEU A 14 -3.57 18.24 0.04
N LYS A 15 -4.33 18.87 -0.85
CA LYS A 15 -5.00 20.16 -0.57
C LYS A 15 -6.49 20.00 -0.86
N HIS A 16 -7.30 19.96 0.19
CA HIS A 16 -8.54 20.75 0.39
C HIS A 16 -9.41 20.18 1.53
N GLN A 17 -10.12 21.11 2.19
CA GLN A 17 -11.17 20.93 3.22
C GLN A 17 -10.73 20.59 4.66
N ALA A 18 -10.83 21.61 5.52
CA ALA A 18 -10.77 21.53 6.98
C ALA A 18 -12.14 21.89 7.57
N ILE A 19 -12.60 21.20 8.64
CA ILE A 19 -13.74 21.59 9.51
C ILE A 19 -13.49 21.04 10.93
N HIS A 20 -13.96 21.75 11.96
CA HIS A 20 -13.92 21.42 13.41
C HIS A 20 -15.03 20.39 13.83
N VAL A 21 -15.25 19.96 15.09
CA VAL A 21 -14.85 20.48 16.43
C VAL A 21 -14.57 19.36 17.48
N HIS A 22 -14.58 19.73 18.76
CA HIS A 22 -14.16 19.07 20.01
C HIS A 22 -14.85 17.74 20.46
N PRO A 23 -14.31 17.06 21.50
CA PRO A 23 -14.72 15.71 21.94
C PRO A 23 -15.48 15.66 23.28
N SER A 24 -16.13 14.52 23.55
CA SER A 24 -16.50 14.08 24.90
C SER A 24 -15.70 12.84 25.29
N SER A 25 -15.28 12.75 26.55
CA SER A 25 -14.38 11.72 27.06
C SER A 25 -15.09 10.52 27.67
N SER A 26 -14.63 9.31 27.32
CA SER A 26 -14.63 8.18 28.24
C SER A 26 -13.45 7.26 27.93
N THR A 27 -12.68 6.95 28.96
CA THR A 27 -11.41 6.21 28.91
C THR A 27 -11.66 4.72 28.67
N SER A 28 -10.89 4.10 27.79
CA SER A 28 -10.51 2.68 27.93
C SER A 28 -9.32 2.37 27.02
N THR A 29 -8.18 2.09 27.63
CA THR A 29 -7.01 1.53 26.98
C THR A 29 -7.36 0.16 26.40
N THR A 30 -7.27 0.01 25.08
CA THR A 30 -7.27 -1.30 24.43
C THR A 30 -6.02 -1.41 23.58
N MET A 31 -5.05 -2.18 24.08
CA MET A 31 -3.93 -2.64 23.26
C MET A 31 -4.48 -3.35 22.03
N TYR A 32 -3.81 -3.19 20.88
CA TYR A 32 -4.12 -3.93 19.64
C TYR A 32 -3.72 -5.40 19.76
N ASN A 33 -4.37 -6.12 20.68
CA ASN A 33 -4.38 -7.57 20.65
C ASN A 33 -5.08 -8.01 19.36
N HIS A 34 -4.36 -8.79 18.56
CA HIS A 34 -4.92 -9.61 17.49
C HIS A 34 -5.82 -10.70 18.11
N TYR A 35 -6.95 -10.30 18.70
CA TYR A 35 -8.03 -11.22 19.03
C TYR A 35 -8.59 -11.75 17.71
N SER A 36 -8.04 -12.88 17.28
CA SER A 36 -8.79 -13.88 16.52
C SER A 36 -10.17 -13.95 17.16
N SER A 37 -11.21 -13.57 16.42
CA SER A 37 -12.53 -13.41 17.00
C SER A 37 -12.96 -14.78 17.50
N SER A 38 -13.12 -14.94 18.82
CA SER A 38 -13.15 -16.27 19.49
C SER A 38 -14.22 -17.23 18.98
N TRP A 39 -15.21 -16.75 18.25
CA TRP A 39 -16.21 -17.56 17.55
C TRP A 39 -15.70 -18.22 16.26
N VAL A 40 -14.72 -17.63 15.55
CA VAL A 40 -14.24 -18.13 14.24
C VAL A 40 -13.49 -19.45 14.40
N SER A 41 -12.71 -19.63 15.46
CA SER A 41 -12.04 -20.89 15.78
C SER A 41 -13.01 -22.04 16.08
N HIS A 42 -14.25 -21.71 16.43
CA HIS A 42 -15.33 -22.66 16.74
C HIS A 42 -16.39 -22.74 15.63
N LEU A 43 -16.27 -21.94 14.57
CA LEU A 43 -17.23 -21.90 13.47
C LEU A 43 -17.16 -23.20 12.65
N GLN A 44 -18.20 -24.01 12.74
CA GLN A 44 -18.39 -25.12 11.80
C GLN A 44 -18.93 -24.58 10.48
N ILE A 45 -18.18 -24.79 9.40
CA ILE A 45 -18.64 -24.52 8.04
C ILE A 45 -19.67 -25.62 7.67
N PRO A 46 -20.90 -25.26 7.29
CA PRO A 46 -21.98 -26.22 6.98
C PRO A 46 -21.81 -26.81 5.57
N TRP A 47 -20.81 -27.67 5.40
CA TRP A 47 -20.46 -28.32 4.12
C TRP A 47 -21.62 -29.14 3.54
N GLU A 48 -22.42 -29.77 4.41
CA GLU A 48 -23.59 -30.57 4.09
C GLU A 48 -24.73 -29.77 3.45
N ARG A 49 -24.79 -28.44 3.69
CA ARG A 49 -25.76 -27.54 3.05
C ARG A 49 -25.33 -27.07 1.65
N PHE A 50 -24.12 -27.39 1.18
CA PHE A 50 -23.61 -26.89 -0.09
C PHE A 50 -24.32 -27.54 -1.30
N PRO A 51 -24.41 -26.86 -2.46
CA PRO A 51 -25.03 -27.43 -3.65
C PRO A 51 -24.37 -28.75 -4.07
N LEU A 52 -25.14 -29.76 -4.45
CA LEU A 52 -24.63 -31.07 -4.89
C LEU A 52 -23.56 -30.97 -6.00
N ARG A 53 -23.75 -30.04 -6.95
CA ARG A 53 -22.75 -29.71 -7.99
C ARG A 53 -21.41 -29.25 -7.41
N LEU A 54 -21.43 -28.48 -6.31
CA LEU A 54 -20.23 -28.05 -5.60
C LEU A 54 -19.57 -29.21 -4.88
N SER A 55 -20.33 -30.05 -4.19
CA SER A 55 -19.81 -31.23 -3.49
C SER A 55 -19.10 -32.19 -4.47
N HIS A 56 -19.68 -32.42 -5.65
CA HIS A 56 -19.01 -33.18 -6.71
C HIS A 56 -17.74 -32.50 -7.24
N ALA A 57 -17.74 -31.18 -7.38
CA ALA A 57 -16.54 -30.44 -7.79
C ALA A 57 -15.43 -30.54 -6.73
N ILE A 58 -15.77 -30.44 -5.43
CA ILE A 58 -14.85 -30.66 -4.32
C ILE A 58 -14.21 -32.05 -4.39
N THR A 59 -15.02 -33.11 -4.56
CA THR A 59 -14.52 -34.50 -4.63
C THR A 59 -13.58 -34.73 -5.82
N ARG A 60 -13.81 -34.06 -6.96
CA ARG A 60 -12.94 -34.16 -8.15
C ARG A 60 -11.75 -33.20 -8.13
N GLY A 61 -11.70 -32.25 -7.19
CA GLY A 61 -10.72 -31.16 -7.21
C GLY A 61 -10.97 -30.11 -8.29
N ASP A 62 -12.17 -30.07 -8.87
CA ASP A 62 -12.56 -29.07 -9.88
C ASP A 62 -12.79 -27.69 -9.27
N ARG A 63 -12.66 -26.65 -10.08
CA ARG A 63 -13.02 -25.28 -9.73
C ARG A 63 -14.55 -25.15 -9.55
N ALA A 64 -14.97 -24.47 -8.48
CA ALA A 64 -16.40 -24.21 -8.22
C ALA A 64 -17.07 -23.40 -9.35
N HIS A 65 -18.26 -23.82 -9.80
CA HIS A 65 -19.08 -23.04 -10.72
C HIS A 65 -19.48 -21.68 -10.09
N PRO A 66 -19.54 -20.57 -10.85
CA PRO A 66 -19.81 -19.24 -10.28
C PRO A 66 -21.15 -19.10 -9.55
N GLU A 67 -22.16 -19.91 -9.89
CA GLU A 67 -23.44 -19.96 -9.17
C GLU A 67 -23.34 -20.71 -7.86
N ASP A 68 -22.78 -21.93 -7.90
CA ASP A 68 -22.59 -22.78 -6.73
C ASP A 68 -21.72 -22.08 -5.68
N ARG A 69 -20.65 -21.40 -6.14
CA ARG A 69 -19.79 -20.56 -5.29
C ARG A 69 -20.56 -19.40 -4.64
N ARG A 70 -21.46 -18.73 -5.37
CA ARG A 70 -22.32 -17.67 -4.82
C ARG A 70 -23.33 -18.22 -3.81
N SER A 71 -23.85 -19.42 -4.03
CA SER A 71 -24.76 -20.11 -3.10
C SER A 71 -24.04 -20.47 -1.80
N MET A 72 -22.87 -21.13 -1.88
CA MET A 72 -22.01 -21.43 -0.74
C MET A 72 -21.68 -20.17 0.08
N VAL A 73 -21.31 -19.05 -0.56
CA VAL A 73 -21.02 -17.79 0.16
C VAL A 73 -22.23 -17.26 0.93
N ARG A 74 -23.47 -17.49 0.48
CA ARG A 74 -24.68 -17.14 1.24
C ARG A 74 -24.80 -18.01 2.50
N ILE A 75 -24.68 -19.32 2.33
CA ILE A 75 -24.77 -20.32 3.41
C ILE A 75 -23.69 -20.08 4.48
N VAL A 76 -22.45 -19.80 4.07
CA VAL A 76 -21.34 -19.49 5.00
C VAL A 76 -21.63 -18.20 5.77
N VAL A 77 -22.11 -17.14 5.11
CA VAL A 77 -22.45 -15.88 5.81
C VAL A 77 -23.64 -16.06 6.76
N GLU A 78 -24.64 -16.87 6.42
CA GLU A 78 -25.74 -17.23 7.33
C GLU A 78 -25.19 -17.89 8.62
N ALA A 79 -24.26 -18.85 8.50
CA ALA A 79 -23.61 -19.48 9.64
C ALA A 79 -22.78 -18.48 10.47
N MET A 80 -22.03 -17.59 9.83
CA MET A 80 -21.30 -16.52 10.52
C MET A 80 -22.23 -15.58 11.30
N GLN A 81 -23.42 -15.28 10.76
CA GLN A 81 -24.39 -14.36 11.37
C GLN A 81 -25.05 -14.87 12.65
N VAL A 82 -25.01 -16.19 12.91
CA VAL A 82 -25.40 -16.78 14.20
C VAL A 82 -24.50 -16.27 15.34
N HIS A 83 -23.20 -16.09 15.07
CA HIS A 83 -22.22 -15.65 16.06
C HIS A 83 -21.96 -14.14 16.03
N CYS A 84 -21.92 -13.53 14.84
CA CYS A 84 -21.63 -12.12 14.66
C CYS A 84 -22.43 -11.56 13.48
N ARG A 85 -23.38 -10.64 13.73
CA ARG A 85 -24.25 -10.08 12.67
C ARG A 85 -23.48 -9.32 11.59
N ASN A 86 -22.42 -8.59 11.97
CA ASN A 86 -21.59 -7.80 11.06
C ASN A 86 -20.08 -8.03 11.33
N PRO A 87 -19.53 -9.17 10.87
CA PRO A 87 -18.14 -9.54 11.13
C PRO A 87 -17.15 -8.61 10.43
N GLN A 88 -16.04 -8.32 11.11
CA GLN A 88 -14.96 -7.51 10.55
C GLN A 88 -14.21 -8.26 9.43
N ARG A 89 -13.41 -7.52 8.65
CA ARG A 89 -12.64 -8.09 7.53
C ARG A 89 -11.72 -9.22 8.00
N ALA A 90 -11.03 -9.07 9.13
CA ALA A 90 -10.14 -10.08 9.69
C ALA A 90 -10.87 -11.41 9.97
N SER A 91 -12.05 -11.35 10.60
CA SER A 91 -12.89 -12.54 10.85
C SER A 91 -13.35 -13.20 9.54
N CYS A 92 -13.74 -12.40 8.53
CA CYS A 92 -14.10 -12.90 7.20
C CYS A 92 -12.92 -13.54 6.47
N GLU A 93 -11.70 -13.02 6.67
CA GLU A 93 -10.47 -13.53 6.08
C GLU A 93 -10.07 -14.87 6.68
N GLU A 94 -10.19 -15.03 8.00
CA GLU A 94 -9.90 -16.31 8.65
C GLU A 94 -10.90 -17.40 8.24
N VAL A 95 -12.20 -17.08 8.09
CA VAL A 95 -13.19 -17.99 7.48
C VAL A 95 -12.82 -18.36 6.04
N ALA A 96 -12.34 -17.40 5.24
CA ALA A 96 -11.90 -17.67 3.87
C ALA A 96 -10.67 -18.61 3.84
N LYS A 97 -9.72 -18.45 4.77
CA LYS A 97 -8.58 -19.38 4.93
C LYS A 97 -9.03 -20.79 5.31
N ILE A 98 -9.94 -20.94 6.28
CA ILE A 98 -10.47 -22.26 6.69
C ILE A 98 -11.03 -23.01 5.47
N ILE A 99 -11.83 -22.33 4.64
CA ILE A 99 -12.45 -22.94 3.45
C ILE A 99 -11.41 -23.31 2.40
N VAL A 100 -10.48 -22.40 2.09
CA VAL A 100 -9.44 -22.60 1.06
C VAL A 100 -8.41 -23.64 1.49
N ASN A 101 -8.03 -23.70 2.76
CA ASN A 101 -7.08 -24.69 3.27
C ASN A 101 -7.66 -26.11 3.24
N ARG A 102 -8.97 -26.28 3.41
CA ARG A 102 -9.63 -27.60 3.33
C ARG A 102 -9.73 -28.12 1.90
N TYR A 103 -10.09 -27.27 0.94
CA TYR A 103 -10.25 -27.66 -0.47
C TYR A 103 -9.61 -26.63 -1.42
N PRO A 104 -8.26 -26.60 -1.52
CA PRO A 104 -7.55 -25.55 -2.24
C PRO A 104 -7.85 -25.55 -3.74
N GLN A 105 -7.93 -26.70 -4.40
CA GLN A 105 -8.16 -26.75 -5.86
C GLN A 105 -9.51 -26.14 -6.28
N THR A 106 -10.54 -26.29 -5.43
CA THR A 106 -11.89 -25.78 -5.72
C THR A 106 -12.07 -24.30 -5.39
N PHE A 107 -11.42 -23.81 -4.33
CA PHE A 107 -11.69 -22.47 -3.77
C PHE A 107 -10.54 -21.47 -3.83
N ALA A 108 -9.29 -21.92 -4.04
CA ALA A 108 -8.15 -21.03 -4.11
C ALA A 108 -8.13 -20.22 -5.42
N ASP A 109 -7.51 -19.05 -5.35
CA ASP A 109 -7.20 -18.25 -6.52
C ASP A 109 -6.00 -18.86 -7.27
N PHE A 110 -6.28 -19.55 -8.37
CA PHE A 110 -5.28 -20.08 -9.31
C PHE A 110 -5.38 -19.40 -10.68
N THR A 111 -4.25 -19.32 -11.40
CA THR A 111 -4.21 -19.03 -12.84
C THR A 111 -4.69 -20.23 -13.66
N GLU A 112 -4.96 -20.03 -14.95
CA GLU A 112 -5.24 -21.12 -15.91
C GLU A 112 -4.09 -22.14 -16.02
N LYS A 113 -2.87 -21.78 -15.58
CA LYS A 113 -1.69 -22.63 -15.52
C LYS A 113 -1.45 -23.28 -14.15
N GLY A 114 -2.40 -23.18 -13.22
CA GLY A 114 -2.31 -23.75 -11.87
C GLY A 114 -1.42 -22.98 -10.89
N GLU A 115 -0.95 -21.77 -11.22
CA GLU A 115 -0.14 -20.95 -10.30
C GLU A 115 -1.02 -20.24 -9.28
N ARG A 116 -0.69 -20.31 -7.98
CA ARG A 116 -1.44 -19.62 -6.91
C ARG A 116 -1.29 -18.09 -7.03
N LEU A 117 -2.41 -17.38 -6.96
CA LEU A 117 -2.52 -15.93 -7.06
C LEU A 117 -2.56 -15.28 -5.67
N GLY A 118 -1.53 -14.48 -5.35
CA GLY A 118 -1.47 -13.72 -4.11
C GLY A 118 -1.57 -14.62 -2.87
N CYS A 119 -2.42 -14.25 -1.91
CA CYS A 119 -2.68 -15.08 -0.72
C CYS A 119 -3.51 -16.34 -1.02
N GLY A 120 -4.05 -16.49 -2.23
CA GLY A 120 -4.87 -17.63 -2.67
C GLY A 120 -6.32 -17.63 -2.17
N HIS A 121 -6.73 -16.73 -1.27
CA HIS A 121 -8.10 -16.67 -0.74
C HIS A 121 -8.77 -15.30 -0.93
N TYR A 122 -8.17 -14.41 -1.73
CA TYR A 122 -8.60 -13.03 -1.88
C TYR A 122 -9.98 -12.90 -2.51
N SER A 123 -10.27 -13.66 -3.58
CA SER A 123 -11.58 -13.58 -4.22
C SER A 123 -12.69 -14.13 -3.32
N LEU A 124 -12.40 -15.16 -2.50
CA LEU A 124 -13.36 -15.71 -1.55
C LEU A 124 -13.64 -14.72 -0.41
N LEU A 125 -12.59 -14.14 0.19
CA LEU A 125 -12.70 -13.06 1.18
C LEU A 125 -13.56 -11.90 0.65
N ARG A 126 -13.29 -11.46 -0.58
CA ARG A 126 -14.06 -10.37 -1.22
C ARG A 126 -15.54 -10.74 -1.37
N SER A 127 -15.86 -11.96 -1.80
CA SER A 127 -17.24 -12.44 -1.90
C SER A 127 -17.94 -12.54 -0.54
N ILE A 128 -17.28 -13.08 0.49
CA ILE A 128 -17.81 -13.17 1.86
C ILE A 128 -18.08 -11.76 2.41
N LYS A 129 -17.10 -10.86 2.35
CA LYS A 129 -17.25 -9.50 2.90
C LYS A 129 -18.33 -8.69 2.17
N SER A 130 -18.41 -8.81 0.86
CA SER A 130 -19.47 -8.19 0.05
C SER A 130 -20.86 -8.75 0.40
N ARG A 131 -21.00 -10.05 0.66
CA ARG A 131 -22.27 -10.64 1.12
C ARG A 131 -22.63 -10.18 2.53
N VAL A 132 -21.68 -10.09 3.45
CA VAL A 132 -21.87 -9.52 4.80
C VAL A 132 -22.38 -8.08 4.73
N GLU A 133 -21.80 -7.24 3.87
CA GLU A 133 -22.24 -5.87 3.64
C GLU A 133 -23.64 -5.82 3.02
N HIS A 134 -23.93 -6.72 2.08
CA HIS A 134 -25.26 -6.79 1.45
C HIS A 134 -26.37 -7.15 2.44
N VAL A 135 -26.15 -8.12 3.35
CA VAL A 135 -27.17 -8.47 4.37
C VAL A 135 -27.33 -7.36 5.42
N ASN A 136 -26.26 -6.63 5.74
CA ASN A 136 -26.31 -5.55 6.73
C ASN A 136 -26.64 -4.16 6.14
N ARG A 137 -27.03 -4.08 4.86
CA ARG A 137 -27.31 -2.81 4.16
C ARG A 137 -28.30 -1.93 4.93
N ASP A 138 -29.39 -2.55 5.41
CA ASP A 138 -30.52 -1.86 6.04
C ASP A 138 -30.46 -1.91 7.58
N ASN A 139 -29.46 -2.58 8.15
CA ASN A 139 -29.29 -2.76 9.58
C ASN A 139 -28.51 -1.59 10.21
N THR A 140 -29.15 -0.42 10.34
CA THR A 140 -28.55 0.82 10.85
C THR A 140 -27.96 0.72 12.26
N THR A 141 -28.46 -0.17 13.11
CA THR A 141 -27.96 -0.35 14.49
C THR A 141 -26.67 -1.15 14.57
N HIS A 142 -26.35 -1.96 13.56
CA HIS A 142 -25.10 -2.74 13.47
C HIS A 142 -24.12 -2.22 12.40
N ARG A 143 -24.33 -1.01 11.86
CA ARG A 143 -23.39 -0.40 10.90
C ARG A 143 -22.07 -0.03 11.57
N LEU A 144 -21.00 -0.74 11.22
CA LEU A 144 -19.60 -0.40 11.58
C LEU A 144 -19.16 0.99 11.08
N ARG A 145 -19.87 1.57 10.10
CA ARG A 145 -19.64 2.94 9.59
C ARG A 145 -20.88 3.79 9.89
N GLN A 146 -20.82 4.59 10.95
CA GLN A 146 -21.87 5.57 11.24
C GLN A 146 -21.95 6.61 10.12
N THR A 147 -23.17 6.98 9.73
CA THR A 147 -23.40 8.08 8.80
C THR A 147 -23.25 9.40 9.56
N LYS A 148 -22.40 10.32 9.06
CA LYS A 148 -22.15 11.64 9.66
C LYS A 148 -23.47 12.39 9.81
N ARG A 149 -23.98 12.53 11.05
CA ARG A 149 -25.09 13.45 11.35
C ARG A 149 -24.53 14.87 11.34
N THR A 150 -25.05 15.71 10.45
CA THR A 150 -24.90 17.16 10.56
C THR A 150 -25.65 17.63 11.82
N ARG A 151 -24.97 18.39 12.67
CA ARG A 151 -25.57 19.05 13.84
C ARG A 151 -25.39 20.55 13.61
N ASN A 152 -26.49 21.30 13.70
CA ASN A 152 -26.51 22.72 13.38
C ASN A 152 -25.71 23.55 14.41
N GLU A 153 -25.25 24.72 13.96
CA GLU A 153 -24.29 25.59 14.66
C GLU A 153 -24.98 26.60 15.58
N GLU A 154 -25.61 26.13 16.66
CA GLU A 154 -26.17 26.99 17.72
C GLU A 154 -26.01 26.28 19.08
N ASP A 155 -24.86 26.51 19.74
CA ASP A 155 -24.64 26.45 21.20
C ASP A 155 -23.13 26.49 21.52
N CYS A 156 -22.59 27.70 21.68
CA CYS A 156 -21.24 27.94 22.20
C CYS A 156 -21.30 28.97 23.34
N SER A 157 -21.09 28.51 24.58
CA SER A 157 -20.94 29.39 25.75
C SER A 157 -19.45 29.54 26.11
N PRO A 158 -18.91 30.77 26.27
CA PRO A 158 -17.46 30.98 26.35
C PRO A 158 -16.94 31.00 27.79
N ASN A 159 -16.44 29.87 28.30
CA ASN A 159 -15.38 29.89 29.32
C ASN A 159 -14.68 28.54 29.56
N SER A 160 -13.39 28.44 29.23
CA SER A 160 -12.38 27.68 29.99
C SER A 160 -11.00 27.82 29.34
N ASN A 161 -10.10 28.56 29.99
CA ASN A 161 -8.71 28.65 29.57
C ASN A 161 -7.94 27.40 30.00
N ALA A 162 -7.70 26.47 29.08
CA ALA A 162 -6.81 25.34 29.29
C ALA A 162 -6.13 24.91 27.97
N THR A 163 -4.89 25.36 27.76
CA THR A 163 -4.06 24.97 26.62
C THR A 163 -3.76 23.48 26.68
N SER A 164 -4.36 22.68 25.79
CA SER A 164 -4.10 21.25 25.66
C SER A 164 -3.53 20.91 24.27
N PRO A 165 -2.64 19.89 24.14
CA PRO A 165 -1.98 19.59 22.88
C PRO A 165 -2.98 19.12 21.81
N LYS A 166 -2.87 19.67 20.59
CA LYS A 166 -3.76 19.39 19.47
C LYS A 166 -3.74 17.89 19.11
N LYS A 167 -4.85 17.19 19.33
CA LYS A 167 -4.95 15.74 19.10
C LYS A 167 -4.85 15.39 17.61
N VAL A 168 -3.76 14.69 17.27
CA VAL A 168 -3.70 13.43 16.49
C VAL A 168 -4.60 13.36 15.25
N ARG A 169 -3.96 13.34 14.07
CA ARG A 169 -4.56 12.97 12.77
C ARG A 169 -5.24 11.59 12.83
N CYS A 170 -6.22 11.39 11.96
CA CYS A 170 -7.22 10.34 12.09
C CYS A 170 -6.64 8.91 12.12
N LEU A 171 -7.31 8.00 12.84
CA LEU A 171 -7.02 6.54 12.91
C LEU A 171 -7.03 5.82 11.54
N VAL A 172 -7.42 6.52 10.46
CA VAL A 172 -7.38 6.05 9.07
C VAL A 172 -5.96 6.14 8.51
N ASP A 173 -5.16 7.13 8.91
CA ASP A 173 -3.86 7.44 8.31
C ASP A 173 -2.78 6.39 8.68
N SER A 174 -3.00 5.61 9.75
CA SER A 174 -2.12 4.52 10.17
C SER A 174 -2.40 3.17 9.48
N TYR A 175 -3.38 3.09 8.56
CA TYR A 175 -3.79 1.80 8.00
C TYR A 175 -2.69 1.13 7.18
N GLY A 176 -2.21 -0.03 7.64
CA GLY A 176 -1.09 -0.76 7.03
C GLY A 176 0.30 -0.35 7.52
N CYS A 177 0.40 0.60 8.46
CA CYS A 177 1.65 0.98 9.11
C CYS A 177 1.79 0.28 10.46
N VAL A 178 2.92 -0.39 10.69
CA VAL A 178 3.25 -1.05 11.96
C VAL A 178 3.79 -0.06 13.01
N ASN A 179 4.45 1.02 12.56
CA ASN A 179 5.07 2.01 13.45
C ASN A 179 4.69 3.46 13.04
N TRP A 180 3.38 3.73 12.96
CA TRP A 180 2.87 5.00 12.43
C TRP A 180 3.31 6.24 13.23
N GLN A 181 3.23 6.15 14.56
CA GLN A 181 3.51 7.23 15.52
C GLN A 181 4.12 6.60 16.78
N PRO A 182 5.44 6.35 16.83
CA PRO A 182 6.11 5.90 18.05
C PRO A 182 5.94 6.93 19.17
N VAL A 183 5.73 6.42 20.39
CA VAL A 183 5.56 7.23 21.61
C VAL A 183 6.70 6.99 22.61
N GLU A 184 7.29 5.80 22.58
CA GLU A 184 8.43 5.43 23.42
C GLU A 184 9.75 5.89 22.77
N LEU A 185 10.64 6.45 23.58
CA LEU A 185 12.00 6.77 23.16
C LEU A 185 12.83 5.47 23.08
N PRO A 186 13.85 5.39 22.20
CA PRO A 186 14.81 4.30 22.21
C PRO A 186 15.47 4.14 23.59
N GLU A 187 15.89 2.93 23.95
CA GLU A 187 16.55 2.65 25.24
C GLU A 187 17.75 3.59 25.47
N GLY A 188 17.79 4.23 26.64
CA GLY A 188 18.81 5.24 26.98
C GLY A 188 18.68 6.60 26.29
N GLY A 189 17.72 6.78 25.37
CA GLY A 189 17.52 8.02 24.62
C GLY A 189 16.79 9.10 25.43
N THR A 190 17.34 10.32 25.44
CA THR A 190 16.67 11.54 25.92
C THR A 190 16.33 12.46 24.74
N PRO A 191 15.35 13.39 24.87
CA PRO A 191 15.03 14.35 23.81
C PRO A 191 16.25 15.16 23.34
N ALA A 192 17.12 15.59 24.27
CA ALA A 192 18.35 16.29 23.96
C ALA A 192 19.32 15.44 23.11
N SER A 193 19.46 14.15 23.44
CA SER A 193 20.35 13.24 22.69
C SER A 193 19.76 12.80 21.33
N LEU A 194 18.46 13.04 21.08
CA LEU A 194 17.88 12.90 19.74
C LEU A 194 18.14 14.13 18.87
N GLU A 195 18.09 15.34 19.44
CA GLU A 195 18.40 16.57 18.71
C GLU A 195 19.89 16.64 18.36
N GLU A 196 20.79 16.27 19.28
CA GLU A 196 22.23 16.11 19.03
C GLU A 196 22.52 15.18 17.82
N LYS A 197 21.79 14.06 17.71
CA LYS A 197 21.92 13.12 16.57
C LYS A 197 21.38 13.72 15.28
N LYS A 198 20.30 14.50 15.34
CA LYS A 198 19.75 15.23 14.19
C LYS A 198 20.75 16.29 13.70
N ASP A 199 21.34 17.08 14.59
CA ASP A 199 22.34 18.10 14.24
C ASP A 199 23.61 17.46 13.66
N THR A 200 24.01 16.29 14.18
CA THR A 200 25.10 15.49 13.62
C THR A 200 24.77 14.99 12.21
N LEU A 201 23.55 14.48 11.98
CA LEU A 201 23.09 14.06 10.65
C LEU A 201 23.05 15.23 9.65
N LEU A 202 22.58 16.41 10.07
CA LEU A 202 22.58 17.62 9.24
C LEU A 202 24.00 18.06 8.89
N THR A 203 24.91 18.01 9.85
CA THR A 203 26.33 18.34 9.65
C THR A 203 26.96 17.40 8.62
N ILE A 204 26.79 16.09 8.76
CA ILE A 204 27.30 15.08 7.82
C ILE A 204 26.71 15.27 6.42
N PHE A 205 25.39 15.53 6.31
CA PHE A 205 24.76 15.75 5.01
C PHE A 205 25.32 17.01 4.32
N ASN A 206 25.58 18.08 5.08
CA ASN A 206 26.11 19.33 4.53
C ASN A 206 27.60 19.24 4.15
N SER A 207 28.39 18.38 4.80
CA SER A 207 29.81 18.18 4.47
C SER A 207 30.06 17.15 3.37
N GLU A 208 29.31 16.05 3.35
CA GLU A 208 29.56 14.87 2.49
C GLU A 208 28.44 14.60 1.47
N GLY A 209 27.31 15.30 1.60
CA GLY A 209 26.18 15.16 0.70
C GLY A 209 25.38 13.86 0.86
N PRO A 210 24.48 13.54 -0.09
CA PRO A 210 23.57 12.41 0.02
C PRO A 210 24.25 11.03 -0.02
N GLY A 211 25.53 10.96 -0.45
CA GLY A 211 26.30 9.71 -0.47
C GLY A 211 26.64 9.18 0.93
N ALA A 212 26.67 10.06 1.94
CA ALA A 212 26.97 9.69 3.32
C ALA A 212 25.92 8.77 3.98
N VAL A 213 24.76 8.54 3.34
CA VAL A 213 23.77 7.54 3.78
C VAL A 213 24.31 6.11 3.81
N GLU A 214 25.44 5.84 3.15
CA GLU A 214 26.10 4.55 3.22
C GLU A 214 26.96 4.33 4.48
N ARG A 215 27.17 5.36 5.31
CA ARG A 215 27.88 5.21 6.58
C ARG A 215 27.03 4.47 7.63
N PRO A 216 27.61 3.58 8.46
CA PRO A 216 26.88 2.89 9.52
C PRO A 216 26.31 3.85 10.59
N ASP A 217 27.09 4.86 10.99
CA ASP A 217 26.68 5.83 12.02
C ASP A 217 25.48 6.69 11.58
N VAL A 218 25.41 7.04 10.29
CA VAL A 218 24.24 7.70 9.69
C VAL A 218 22.99 6.81 9.74
N ASP A 219 23.12 5.50 9.44
CA ASP A 219 21.97 4.58 9.51
C ASP A 219 21.51 4.35 10.96
N ASP A 220 22.44 4.23 11.91
CA ASP A 220 22.15 4.13 13.35
C ASP A 220 21.45 5.40 13.87
N PHE A 221 21.95 6.59 13.55
CA PHE A 221 21.32 7.85 13.96
C PHE A 221 19.96 8.07 13.28
N MET A 222 19.82 7.74 11.99
CA MET A 222 18.51 7.72 11.31
C MET A 222 17.56 6.70 11.95
N CYS A 223 18.08 5.59 12.46
CA CYS A 223 17.32 4.58 13.15
C CYS A 223 16.82 5.04 14.53
N LEU A 224 17.67 5.70 15.32
CA LEU A 224 17.36 6.21 16.67
C LEU A 224 16.44 7.44 16.62
N THR A 225 16.64 8.33 15.64
CA THR A 225 15.83 9.55 15.47
C THR A 225 14.49 9.33 14.75
N TYR A 226 14.12 8.08 14.45
CA TYR A 226 12.87 7.73 13.77
C TYR A 226 11.63 8.36 14.43
N ILE A 227 11.59 8.45 15.76
CA ILE A 227 10.52 9.10 16.50
C ILE A 227 10.39 10.59 16.16
N SER A 228 11.50 11.33 16.14
CA SER A 228 11.54 12.75 15.77
C SER A 228 11.13 12.97 14.30
N GLN A 229 11.58 12.10 13.39
CA GLN A 229 11.16 12.11 11.98
C GLN A 229 9.64 11.95 11.85
N ARG A 230 9.03 10.96 12.52
CA ARG A 230 7.58 10.71 12.48
C ARG A 230 6.78 11.82 13.14
N GLN A 231 7.26 12.38 14.26
CA GLN A 231 6.64 13.55 14.91
C GLN A 231 6.61 14.77 13.98
N LEU A 232 7.69 15.02 13.24
CA LEU A 232 7.75 16.11 12.25
C LEU A 232 6.81 15.86 11.06
N ILE A 233 6.87 14.67 10.45
CA ILE A 233 6.04 14.32 9.27
C ILE A 233 4.53 14.37 9.61
N ASN A 234 4.16 14.00 10.84
CA ASN A 234 2.77 13.98 11.29
C ASN A 234 2.35 15.29 11.99
N SER A 235 3.13 16.37 11.90
CA SER A 235 2.84 17.65 12.54
C SER A 235 1.49 18.24 12.10
N CYS A 236 0.91 19.08 12.95
CA CYS A 236 -0.31 19.84 12.64
C CYS A 236 -0.16 21.32 13.07
N PRO A 237 -0.01 22.27 12.12
CA PRO A 237 -0.10 22.10 10.66
C PRO A 237 1.03 21.20 10.11
N SER A 238 0.77 20.54 8.98
CA SER A 238 1.77 19.74 8.29
C SER A 238 2.72 20.64 7.52
N LEU A 239 4.01 20.43 7.73
CA LEU A 239 5.08 21.10 6.99
C LEU A 239 5.04 20.73 5.49
N SER A 240 5.59 21.62 4.67
CA SER A 240 5.90 21.31 3.28
C SER A 240 7.02 20.28 3.18
N VAL A 241 7.12 19.64 2.02
CA VAL A 241 8.16 18.64 1.77
C VAL A 241 9.56 19.28 1.75
N ALA A 242 9.68 20.55 1.35
CA ALA A 242 10.94 21.29 1.41
C ALA A 242 11.42 21.47 2.86
N GLU A 243 10.55 21.91 3.78
CA GLU A 243 10.86 22.07 5.20
C GLU A 243 11.20 20.72 5.89
N ILE A 244 10.59 19.61 5.43
CA ILE A 244 10.94 18.26 5.90
C ILE A 244 12.28 17.81 5.32
N GLN A 245 12.59 18.13 4.06
CA GLN A 245 13.89 17.84 3.43
C GLN A 245 15.02 18.62 4.10
N GLU A 246 14.79 19.87 4.47
CA GLU A 246 15.77 20.71 5.18
C GLU A 246 16.14 20.11 6.55
N GLN A 247 15.16 19.59 7.29
CA GLN A 247 15.39 19.03 8.63
C GLN A 247 15.83 17.55 8.62
N TRP A 248 15.49 16.79 7.59
CA TRP A 248 15.81 15.36 7.48
C TRP A 248 16.25 14.98 6.05
N PRO A 249 17.34 15.54 5.53
CA PRO A 249 17.72 15.40 4.12
C PRO A 249 18.03 13.95 3.73
N PHE A 250 18.48 13.11 4.66
CA PHE A 250 18.68 11.68 4.39
C PHE A 250 17.39 10.90 4.08
N LEU A 251 16.20 11.36 4.50
CA LEU A 251 14.92 10.76 4.08
C LEU A 251 14.66 10.90 2.57
N PHE A 252 15.38 11.79 1.89
CA PHE A 252 15.24 12.07 0.46
C PHE A 252 16.24 11.28 -0.39
N THR A 253 17.05 10.43 0.25
CA THR A 253 17.88 9.42 -0.41
C THR A 253 17.10 8.11 -0.59
N ARG A 254 17.50 7.27 -1.56
CA ARG A 254 16.85 5.96 -1.80
C ARG A 254 16.91 5.06 -0.56
N LYS A 255 18.07 4.98 0.08
CA LYS A 255 18.30 4.14 1.26
C LYS A 255 17.53 4.65 2.47
N GLY A 256 17.66 5.93 2.81
CA GLY A 256 16.93 6.53 3.93
C GLY A 256 15.41 6.42 3.79
N LEU A 257 14.86 6.66 2.59
CA LEU A 257 13.43 6.47 2.32
C LEU A 257 13.00 4.99 2.47
N SER A 258 13.80 4.05 1.95
CA SER A 258 13.51 2.62 2.05
C SER A 258 13.56 2.13 3.50
N ASN A 259 14.57 2.54 4.28
CA ASN A 259 14.72 2.17 5.68
C ASN A 259 13.60 2.78 6.55
N HIS A 260 13.22 4.04 6.29
CA HIS A 260 12.08 4.67 6.96
C HIS A 260 10.75 3.97 6.61
N PHE A 261 10.55 3.58 5.34
CA PHE A 261 9.37 2.82 4.90
C PHE A 261 9.33 1.41 5.52
N TYR A 262 10.48 0.74 5.62
CA TYR A 262 10.62 -0.55 6.29
C TYR A 262 10.23 -0.43 7.78
N LYS A 263 10.77 0.55 8.52
CA LYS A 263 10.34 0.80 9.91
C LYS A 263 8.85 1.12 10.01
N LEU A 264 8.30 1.86 9.06
CA LEU A 264 6.89 2.26 9.05
C LEU A 264 5.93 1.08 8.78
N THR A 265 6.30 0.10 7.96
CA THR A 265 5.37 -0.91 7.40
C THR A 265 5.78 -2.37 7.63
N GLY A 266 7.02 -2.64 8.01
CA GLY A 266 7.63 -3.98 8.06
C GLY A 266 7.94 -4.59 6.69
N ILE A 267 7.83 -3.82 5.59
CA ILE A 267 8.01 -4.30 4.22
C ILE A 267 9.29 -3.70 3.62
N ASP A 268 10.23 -4.54 3.21
CA ASP A 268 11.34 -4.08 2.35
C ASP A 268 10.78 -3.75 0.97
N ILE A 269 10.59 -2.46 0.69
CA ILE A 269 10.04 -1.99 -0.57
C ILE A 269 10.99 -2.22 -1.75
N SER A 270 12.30 -2.19 -1.52
CA SER A 270 13.32 -2.36 -2.57
C SER A 270 13.35 -3.79 -3.06
N GLU A 271 13.41 -4.77 -2.16
CA GLU A 271 13.30 -6.20 -2.50
C GLU A 271 11.91 -6.50 -3.08
N ARG A 272 10.84 -6.09 -2.39
CA ARG A 272 9.47 -6.46 -2.74
C ARG A 272 9.05 -5.92 -4.11
N LEU A 273 9.40 -4.68 -4.43
CA LEU A 273 9.12 -4.07 -5.73
C LEU A 273 9.96 -4.72 -6.83
N SER A 274 11.26 -4.95 -6.61
CA SER A 274 12.14 -5.58 -7.59
C SER A 274 11.67 -6.99 -7.95
N GLN A 275 11.39 -7.83 -6.95
CA GLN A 275 10.81 -9.16 -7.16
C GLN A 275 9.46 -9.11 -7.87
N ALA A 276 8.59 -8.15 -7.51
CA ALA A 276 7.29 -8.01 -8.14
C ALA A 276 7.40 -7.58 -9.61
N LEU A 277 8.27 -6.63 -9.94
CA LEU A 277 8.53 -6.18 -11.31
C LEU A 277 9.09 -7.32 -12.17
N ILE A 278 10.03 -8.12 -11.65
CA ILE A 278 10.58 -9.26 -12.39
C ILE A 278 9.51 -10.35 -12.59
N THR A 279 8.90 -10.84 -11.51
CA THR A 279 7.99 -11.99 -11.57
C THR A 279 6.66 -11.66 -12.27
N LYS A 280 6.01 -10.55 -11.89
CA LYS A 280 4.75 -10.12 -12.51
C LYS A 280 5.00 -9.50 -13.88
N GLY A 281 6.11 -8.79 -14.08
CA GLY A 281 6.47 -8.24 -15.39
C GLY A 281 6.69 -9.32 -16.44
N ARG A 282 7.41 -10.40 -16.12
CA ARG A 282 7.51 -11.58 -17.01
C ARG A 282 6.13 -12.20 -17.30
N ARG A 283 5.25 -12.31 -16.30
CA ARG A 283 3.87 -12.80 -16.53
C ARG A 283 3.05 -11.88 -17.45
N ILE A 284 3.18 -10.56 -17.30
CA ILE A 284 2.54 -9.54 -18.16
C ILE A 284 3.07 -9.66 -19.60
N ILE A 285 4.38 -9.65 -19.80
CA ILE A 285 5.02 -9.80 -21.12
C ILE A 285 4.56 -11.10 -21.79
N ASN A 286 4.63 -12.23 -21.09
CA ASN A 286 4.19 -13.53 -21.60
C ASN A 286 2.69 -13.55 -22.00
N TYR A 287 1.83 -12.86 -21.24
CA TYR A 287 0.41 -12.73 -21.56
C TYR A 287 0.21 -11.94 -22.86
N PHE A 288 0.91 -10.81 -23.02
CA PHE A 288 0.84 -9.99 -24.23
C PHE A 288 1.40 -10.74 -25.45
N SER A 289 2.59 -11.33 -25.36
CA SER A 289 3.21 -12.12 -26.44
C SER A 289 2.36 -13.31 -26.88
N SER A 290 1.75 -14.05 -25.95
CA SER A 290 0.91 -15.22 -26.30
C SER A 290 -0.36 -14.89 -27.08
N GLN A 291 -0.76 -13.61 -27.12
CA GLN A 291 -1.94 -13.13 -27.84
C GLN A 291 -1.64 -12.02 -28.85
N LYS A 292 -0.39 -11.95 -29.35
CA LYS A 292 0.14 -10.90 -30.25
C LYS A 292 -0.82 -10.48 -31.37
N LEU A 293 -1.50 -11.43 -32.01
CA LEU A 293 -2.44 -11.18 -33.12
C LEU A 293 -3.78 -10.52 -32.72
N LYS A 294 -4.09 -10.43 -31.42
CA LYS A 294 -5.30 -9.74 -30.90
C LYS A 294 -5.08 -8.25 -30.62
N TRP A 295 -3.83 -7.81 -30.47
CA TRP A 295 -3.53 -6.45 -30.01
C TRP A 295 -3.47 -5.42 -31.15
N ASN A 296 -3.50 -4.13 -30.79
CA ASN A 296 -3.29 -3.03 -31.73
C ASN A 296 -1.82 -2.95 -32.22
N LEU A 297 -1.56 -2.13 -33.24
CA LEU A 297 -0.22 -2.00 -33.82
C LEU A 297 0.84 -1.59 -32.79
N GLY A 298 0.58 -0.57 -31.96
CA GLY A 298 1.55 -0.08 -30.98
C GLY A 298 1.98 -1.12 -29.94
N ILE A 299 1.05 -1.99 -29.50
CA ILE A 299 1.37 -3.12 -28.62
C ILE A 299 2.15 -4.20 -29.38
N ARG A 300 1.79 -4.51 -30.65
CA ARG A 300 2.53 -5.48 -31.47
C ARG A 300 3.98 -5.05 -31.71
N THR A 301 4.21 -3.78 -32.02
CA THR A 301 5.55 -3.20 -32.20
C THR A 301 6.38 -3.32 -30.93
N LEU A 302 5.80 -2.97 -29.77
CA LEU A 302 6.50 -3.11 -28.48
C LEU A 302 6.82 -4.59 -28.16
N ILE A 303 5.91 -5.53 -28.43
CA ILE A 303 6.18 -6.97 -28.32
C ILE A 303 7.34 -7.40 -29.23
N GLN A 304 7.38 -6.94 -30.50
CA GLN A 304 8.47 -7.23 -31.43
C GLN A 304 9.82 -6.68 -30.94
N GLN A 305 9.84 -5.47 -30.37
CA GLN A 305 11.05 -4.88 -29.78
C GLN A 305 11.55 -5.70 -28.59
N ILE A 306 10.65 -6.10 -27.68
CA ILE A 306 10.96 -6.98 -26.54
C ILE A 306 11.56 -8.31 -27.01
N GLU A 307 10.97 -8.95 -28.02
CA GLU A 307 11.46 -10.20 -28.58
C GLU A 307 12.83 -10.02 -29.28
N SER A 308 13.07 -8.87 -29.93
CA SER A 308 14.32 -8.58 -30.64
C SER A 308 15.53 -8.36 -29.71
N GLU A 309 15.32 -7.95 -28.46
CA GLU A 309 16.41 -7.84 -27.47
C GLU A 309 16.83 -9.19 -26.87
N GLY A 310 16.05 -10.26 -27.08
CA GLY A 310 16.32 -11.58 -26.52
C GLY A 310 16.17 -11.62 -24.99
N VAL A 311 17.27 -11.78 -24.26
CA VAL A 311 17.23 -11.95 -22.79
C VAL A 311 17.20 -10.58 -22.10
N LEU A 312 15.99 -10.13 -21.74
CA LEU A 312 15.81 -8.90 -20.96
C LEU A 312 16.47 -8.98 -19.58
N THR A 313 17.24 -7.94 -19.24
CA THR A 313 17.69 -7.67 -17.87
C THR A 313 16.51 -7.34 -16.96
N ASN A 314 16.68 -7.53 -15.64
CA ASN A 314 15.60 -7.36 -14.67
C ASN A 314 14.93 -5.98 -14.71
N ASN A 315 15.71 -4.91 -14.92
CA ASN A 315 15.17 -3.55 -15.06
C ASN A 315 14.32 -3.42 -16.33
N LYS A 316 14.82 -3.95 -17.46
CA LYS A 316 14.11 -3.92 -18.75
C LYS A 316 12.80 -4.71 -18.71
N VAL A 317 12.73 -5.83 -17.98
CA VAL A 317 11.48 -6.56 -17.72
C VAL A 317 10.43 -5.66 -17.05
N GLY A 318 10.83 -4.90 -16.04
CA GLY A 318 9.95 -3.96 -15.35
C GLY A 318 9.44 -2.86 -16.28
N THR A 319 10.34 -2.18 -16.98
CA THR A 319 10.00 -1.12 -17.95
C THR A 319 9.08 -1.63 -19.06
N ALA A 320 9.42 -2.75 -19.70
CA ALA A 320 8.64 -3.36 -20.78
C ALA A 320 7.21 -3.73 -20.31
N ALA A 321 7.07 -4.28 -19.11
CA ALA A 321 5.77 -4.60 -18.54
C ALA A 321 4.93 -3.34 -18.25
N ILE A 322 5.54 -2.27 -17.74
CA ILE A 322 4.84 -0.99 -17.52
C ILE A 322 4.37 -0.40 -18.85
N LEU A 323 5.25 -0.32 -19.86
CA LEU A 323 4.90 0.22 -21.18
C LEU A 323 3.79 -0.58 -21.89
N LEU A 324 3.80 -1.92 -21.77
CA LEU A 324 2.71 -2.77 -22.29
C LEU A 324 1.36 -2.45 -21.61
N MET A 325 1.36 -2.25 -20.28
CA MET A 325 0.15 -1.92 -19.52
C MET A 325 -0.36 -0.52 -19.87
N MET A 326 0.52 0.48 -19.99
CA MET A 326 0.15 1.84 -20.41
C MET A 326 -0.47 1.83 -21.82
N LYS A 327 0.18 1.20 -22.81
CA LYS A 327 -0.37 1.06 -24.18
C LYS A 327 -1.69 0.27 -24.22
N TYR A 328 -1.91 -0.67 -23.29
CA TYR A 328 -3.17 -1.40 -23.17
C TYR A 328 -4.31 -0.53 -22.61
N TYR A 329 -4.05 0.26 -21.57
CA TYR A 329 -5.01 1.23 -21.02
C TYR A 329 -5.14 2.52 -21.84
N LYS A 330 -4.31 2.69 -22.89
CA LYS A 330 -4.21 3.90 -23.73
C LYS A 330 -3.74 5.12 -22.94
N GLU A 331 -2.91 4.88 -21.92
CA GLU A 331 -2.18 5.92 -21.21
C GLU A 331 -1.01 6.38 -22.07
N ASP A 332 -0.81 7.70 -22.14
CA ASP A 332 0.32 8.28 -22.84
C ASP A 332 1.63 8.00 -22.08
N GLU A 333 2.75 7.84 -22.79
CA GLU A 333 4.04 7.53 -22.15
C GLU A 333 4.55 8.66 -21.26
N ASP A 334 4.35 9.89 -21.70
CA ASP A 334 4.81 11.07 -20.97
C ASP A 334 3.90 11.33 -19.74
N SER A 335 2.75 10.63 -19.63
CA SER A 335 1.88 10.61 -18.43
C SER A 335 2.54 10.02 -17.19
N LEU A 336 3.58 9.19 -17.36
CA LEU A 336 4.36 8.61 -16.26
C LEU A 336 5.84 8.98 -16.33
N PHE A 337 6.42 9.10 -17.53
CA PHE A 337 7.85 9.31 -17.70
C PHE A 337 8.19 10.73 -18.15
N VAL A 338 9.25 11.31 -17.60
CA VAL A 338 9.87 12.54 -18.11
C VAL A 338 11.28 12.17 -18.54
N LEU A 339 11.63 12.46 -19.79
CA LEU A 339 12.99 12.22 -20.28
C LEU A 339 13.89 13.41 -19.96
N ALA A 340 15.09 13.09 -19.51
CA ALA A 340 16.15 14.03 -19.25
C ALA A 340 17.44 13.57 -19.94
N ASP A 341 18.39 14.48 -20.16
CA ASP A 341 19.68 14.12 -20.74
C ASP A 341 20.47 13.20 -19.79
N GLU A 342 21.39 12.39 -20.31
CA GLU A 342 22.21 11.47 -19.49
C GLU A 342 23.08 12.22 -18.47
N THR A 343 23.35 13.51 -18.70
CA THR A 343 24.09 14.40 -17.79
C THR A 343 23.20 15.28 -16.91
N SER A 344 21.86 15.24 -17.07
CA SER A 344 20.94 16.05 -16.28
C SER A 344 21.05 15.75 -14.78
N THR A 345 21.26 16.80 -13.99
CA THR A 345 21.32 16.72 -12.53
C THR A 345 19.95 17.02 -11.91
N ARG A 346 19.78 16.68 -10.63
CA ARG A 346 18.59 17.09 -9.87
C ARG A 346 18.39 18.61 -9.92
N MET A 347 19.45 19.39 -9.71
CA MET A 347 19.36 20.86 -9.69
C MET A 347 18.98 21.47 -11.04
N SER A 348 19.51 20.94 -12.16
CA SER A 348 19.13 21.43 -13.48
C SER A 348 17.65 21.17 -13.78
N LEU A 349 17.15 19.98 -13.41
CA LEU A 349 15.75 19.60 -13.61
C LEU A 349 14.79 20.34 -12.67
N GLU A 350 15.21 20.68 -11.45
CA GLU A 350 14.42 21.52 -10.53
C GLU A 350 14.43 23.01 -10.95
N ALA A 351 15.49 23.48 -11.62
CA ALA A 351 15.55 24.83 -12.21
C ALA A 351 14.72 24.95 -13.50
N GLU A 352 14.51 23.84 -14.22
CA GLU A 352 13.51 23.72 -15.29
C GLU A 352 12.09 23.76 -14.67
N SER A 353 11.58 24.97 -14.43
CA SER A 353 10.31 25.29 -13.76
C SER A 353 9.03 24.70 -14.40
N ASN A 354 9.17 23.89 -15.44
CA ASN A 354 8.11 23.19 -16.16
C ASN A 354 7.87 21.74 -15.66
N LEU A 355 8.52 21.30 -14.58
CA LEU A 355 8.24 19.98 -14.01
C LEU A 355 6.74 19.84 -13.66
N PRO A 356 6.09 18.72 -14.05
CA PRO A 356 4.66 18.55 -13.86
C PRO A 356 4.31 18.43 -12.37
N ILE A 357 3.19 19.07 -12.01
CA ILE A 357 2.66 19.07 -10.64
C ILE A 357 2.35 17.64 -10.16
N THR A 358 1.97 16.73 -11.05
CA THR A 358 1.76 15.32 -10.67
C THR A 358 3.06 14.52 -10.73
N PRO A 359 3.30 13.57 -9.79
CA PRO A 359 4.26 12.47 -9.91
C PRO A 359 4.63 12.00 -11.32
N ARG A 360 5.94 11.99 -11.63
CA ARG A 360 6.54 11.33 -12.80
C ARG A 360 7.85 10.66 -12.44
N LEU A 361 8.27 9.71 -13.27
CA LEU A 361 9.57 9.05 -13.20
C LEU A 361 10.52 9.73 -14.19
N ILE A 362 11.57 10.35 -13.69
CA ILE A 362 12.61 10.96 -14.52
C ILE A 362 13.51 9.84 -15.06
N MET A 363 13.56 9.68 -16.37
CA MET A 363 14.41 8.73 -17.07
C MET A 363 15.56 9.47 -17.75
N LEU A 364 16.78 9.23 -17.27
CA LEU A 364 17.99 9.72 -17.91
C LEU A 364 18.25 8.93 -19.21
N GLY A 365 18.45 9.65 -20.30
CA GLY A 365 18.92 9.11 -21.58
C GLY A 365 17.83 8.62 -22.53
N LYS A 366 18.26 7.82 -23.50
CA LYS A 366 17.47 7.55 -24.71
C LYS A 366 16.40 6.47 -24.49
N LYS A 367 15.23 6.70 -25.09
CA LYS A 367 14.07 5.79 -25.22
C LYS A 367 14.43 4.39 -25.78
N SER A 368 14.97 3.48 -24.97
CA SER A 368 14.93 2.03 -25.24
C SER A 368 13.50 1.53 -24.97
N PHE A 369 12.92 0.78 -25.94
CA PHE A 369 11.50 0.38 -26.02
C PHE A 369 10.45 1.46 -26.33
N MET A 370 10.85 2.71 -26.58
CA MET A 370 9.91 3.82 -26.82
C MET A 370 10.27 4.59 -28.10
N LYS A 371 10.90 3.92 -29.08
CA LYS A 371 11.11 4.41 -30.45
C LYS A 371 10.21 3.67 -31.43
#